data_AF-A0A662FYX2-F1
#
_entry.id   AF-A0A662FYX2-F1
#
_cell.length_a   1.000
_cell.length_b   1.000
_cell.length_c   1.000
_cell.angle_alpha   90.00
_cell.angle_beta   90.00
_cell.angle_gamma   90.00
#
_symmetry.space_group_name_H-M   'P 1'
#
loop_
_entity.id
_entity.type
_entity.pdbx_description
1 polymer ?
#
loop_
_entity_poly.entity_id
_entity_poly.type
_entity_poly.pdbx_seq_one_letter_code
_entity_poly.pdbx_strand_id
1 'polypeptide(L)'
;MVEEIDAYVKLHISHIDVNKVLKNGSQAKLVLGNVAIRKVRLYGRVLEIRRFRKFSDVLIDDGSGKITCRIWEGTRMPELKEGDLVDVFGQIRLYNENLYVKTDIIRKINEEFVKLREAEIKLTELILFKR
;
A
#
# COMPACT_ATOMS: atom_id res chain seq x y z
N MET A 1 -9.01 18.40 -14.98
CA MET A 1 -8.85 16.97 -15.28
C MET A 1 -7.98 16.37 -14.19
N VAL A 2 -8.34 15.21 -13.65
CA VAL A 2 -7.50 14.48 -12.69
C VAL A 2 -6.49 13.68 -13.49
N GLU A 3 -5.20 13.87 -13.22
CA GLU A 3 -4.12 13.14 -13.90
C GLU A 3 -4.01 11.73 -13.30
N GLU A 4 -3.96 10.69 -14.13
CA GLU A 4 -3.82 9.32 -13.66
C GLU A 4 -2.35 8.88 -13.69
N ILE A 5 -1.87 8.39 -12.54
CA ILE A 5 -0.51 7.86 -12.41
C ILE A 5 -0.56 6.33 -12.43
N ASP A 6 0.01 5.71 -13.46
CA ASP A 6 0.16 4.25 -13.56
C ASP A 6 1.53 3.73 -13.04
N ALA A 7 1.97 4.25 -11.89
CA ALA A 7 3.20 3.84 -11.22
C ALA A 7 2.92 3.50 -9.75
N TYR A 8 3.79 2.68 -9.13
CA TYR A 8 3.71 2.42 -7.69
C TYR A 8 4.15 3.65 -6.89
N VAL A 9 3.18 4.48 -6.50
CA VAL A 9 3.44 5.73 -5.79
C VAL A 9 3.77 5.44 -4.33
N LYS A 10 4.87 6.00 -3.84
CA LYS A 10 5.36 5.80 -2.48
C LYS A 10 4.57 6.68 -1.54
N LEU A 11 3.89 6.07 -0.56
CA LEU A 11 3.01 6.77 0.36
C LEU A 11 3.18 6.21 1.77
N HIS A 12 2.97 7.06 2.78
CA HIS A 12 2.52 6.60 4.09
C HIS A 12 1.14 5.97 4.02
N ILE A 13 0.88 5.01 4.91
CA ILE A 13 -0.42 4.33 5.02
C ILE A 13 -1.53 5.35 5.35
N SER A 14 -1.26 6.36 6.16
CA SER A 14 -2.21 7.43 6.52
C SER A 14 -2.73 8.24 5.32
N HIS A 15 -2.03 8.23 4.18
CA HIS A 15 -2.54 8.86 2.96
C HIS A 15 -3.69 8.06 2.32
N ILE A 16 -3.80 6.77 2.64
CA ILE A 16 -4.83 5.88 2.10
C ILE A 16 -6.09 6.01 2.97
N ASP A 17 -7.00 6.85 2.51
CA ASP A 17 -8.28 7.14 3.16
C ASP A 17 -9.44 6.72 2.25
N VAL A 18 -10.43 6.01 2.81
CA VAL A 18 -11.62 5.54 2.09
C VAL A 18 -12.42 6.68 1.47
N ASN A 19 -12.45 7.84 2.14
CA ASN A 19 -13.15 9.02 1.65
C ASN A 19 -12.48 9.64 0.43
N LYS A 20 -11.21 9.29 0.18
CA LYS A 20 -10.42 9.75 -0.96
C LYS A 20 -10.38 8.71 -2.08
N VAL A 21 -11.14 7.61 -1.99
CA VAL A 21 -11.11 6.54 -2.99
C VAL A 21 -12.31 6.61 -3.92
N LEU A 22 -12.03 6.75 -5.22
CA LEU A 22 -13.02 6.57 -6.28
C LEU A 22 -13.06 5.09 -6.69
N LYS A 23 -14.26 4.50 -6.66
CA LYS A 23 -14.52 3.13 -7.10
C LYS A 23 -15.28 3.12 -8.42
N ASN A 24 -14.79 2.35 -9.38
CA ASN A 24 -15.49 2.06 -10.63
C ASN A 24 -15.48 0.55 -10.88
N GLY A 25 -16.61 -0.10 -10.61
CA GLY A 25 -16.71 -1.56 -10.63
C GLY A 25 -15.73 -2.23 -9.66
N SER A 26 -14.83 -3.05 -10.21
CA SER A 26 -13.77 -3.74 -9.46
C SER A 26 -12.51 -2.90 -9.24
N GLN A 27 -12.40 -1.75 -9.89
CA GLN A 27 -11.25 -0.86 -9.79
C GLN A 27 -11.46 0.19 -8.71
N ALA A 28 -10.39 0.52 -8.00
CA ALA A 28 -10.34 1.60 -7.02
C ALA A 28 -9.09 2.46 -7.27
N LYS A 29 -9.25 3.78 -7.12
CA LYS A 29 -8.19 4.77 -7.27
C LYS A 29 -8.25 5.72 -6.09
N LEU A 30 -7.11 5.95 -5.43
CA LEU A 30 -6.96 6.98 -4.40
C LEU A 30 -6.73 8.33 -5.09
N VAL A 31 -7.52 9.32 -4.74
CA VAL A 31 -7.43 10.68 -5.27
C VAL A 31 -6.73 11.56 -4.23
N LEU A 32 -5.56 12.07 -4.57
CA LEU A 32 -4.80 13.00 -3.74
C LEU A 32 -4.57 14.28 -4.54
N GLY A 33 -5.21 15.37 -4.12
CA GLY A 33 -5.19 16.62 -4.89
C GLY A 33 -5.79 16.42 -6.29
N ASN A 34 -5.00 16.69 -7.33
CA ASN A 34 -5.39 16.54 -8.73
C ASN A 34 -4.89 15.24 -9.39
N VAL A 35 -4.36 14.29 -8.61
CA VAL A 35 -3.87 13.00 -9.12
C VAL A 35 -4.70 11.81 -8.64
N ALA A 36 -4.91 10.84 -9.53
CA ALA A 36 -5.52 9.55 -9.24
C ALA A 36 -4.46 8.45 -9.25
N ILE A 37 -4.34 7.73 -8.15
CA ILE A 37 -3.32 6.72 -7.88
C ILE A 37 -3.99 5.37 -7.72
N ARG A 38 -3.64 4.42 -8.60
CA ARG A 38 -4.13 3.04 -8.52
C ARG A 38 -3.15 2.10 -7.81
N LYS A 39 -1.86 2.31 -8.06
CA LYS A 39 -0.76 1.48 -7.58
C LYS A 39 -0.01 2.21 -6.46
N VAL A 40 0.19 1.54 -5.34
CA VAL A 40 0.87 2.08 -4.16
C VAL A 40 2.09 1.25 -3.82
N ARG A 41 3.09 1.93 -3.26
CA ARG A 41 4.27 1.31 -2.66
C ARG A 41 4.35 1.72 -1.20
N LEU A 42 4.14 0.78 -0.32
CA LEU A 42 4.10 0.98 1.12
C LEU A 42 5.29 0.27 1.77
N TYR A 43 5.59 0.65 2.99
CA TYR A 43 6.43 -0.14 3.88
C TYR A 43 5.69 -0.29 5.21
N GLY A 44 6.16 -1.19 6.06
CA GLY A 44 5.61 -1.31 7.41
C GLY A 44 6.12 -2.55 8.13
N ARG A 45 5.86 -2.59 9.43
CA ARG A 45 6.09 -3.76 10.27
C ARG A 45 4.87 -4.67 10.21
N VAL A 46 5.08 -5.96 10.01
CA VAL A 46 4.03 -6.97 10.06
C VAL A 46 3.50 -7.07 11.49
N LEU A 47 2.20 -6.82 11.66
CA LEU A 47 1.51 -6.96 12.93
C LEU A 47 0.79 -8.30 13.07
N GLU A 48 0.23 -8.80 11.97
CA GLU A 48 -0.58 -10.02 11.98
C GLU A 48 -0.56 -10.67 10.60
N ILE A 49 -0.60 -12.01 10.56
CA ILE A 49 -0.74 -12.79 9.32
C ILE A 49 -1.93 -13.74 9.45
N ARG A 50 -2.97 -13.50 8.64
CA ARG A 50 -4.15 -14.38 8.54
C ARG A 50 -4.10 -15.17 7.24
N ARG A 51 -4.11 -16.49 7.34
CA ARG A 51 -4.06 -17.39 6.18
C ARG A 51 -5.45 -17.92 5.84
N PHE A 52 -5.84 -17.78 4.58
CA PHE A 52 -7.08 -18.32 4.02
C PHE A 52 -6.75 -19.29 2.88
N ARG A 53 -7.77 -20.01 2.39
CA ARG A 53 -7.59 -21.01 1.33
C ARG A 53 -6.98 -20.44 0.04
N LYS A 54 -7.37 -19.22 -0.36
CA LYS A 54 -6.99 -18.60 -1.66
C LYS A 54 -6.07 -17.38 -1.55
N PHE A 55 -5.84 -16.89 -0.34
CA PHE A 55 -5.02 -15.70 -0.10
C PHE A 55 -4.56 -15.66 1.35
N SER A 56 -3.56 -14.83 1.63
CA SER A 56 -3.18 -14.43 2.98
C SER A 56 -3.33 -12.93 3.14
N ASP A 57 -3.88 -12.50 4.27
CA ASP A 57 -3.93 -11.10 4.66
C ASP A 57 -2.79 -10.82 5.64
N VAL A 58 -1.93 -9.85 5.29
CA VAL A 58 -0.82 -9.38 6.12
C VAL A 58 -1.15 -7.97 6.57
N LEU A 59 -1.40 -7.78 7.86
CA LEU A 59 -1.60 -6.45 8.43
C LEU A 59 -0.24 -5.81 8.67
N ILE A 60 -0.01 -4.62 8.10
CA ILE A 60 1.23 -3.86 8.30
C ILE A 60 0.94 -2.50 8.94
N ASP A 61 1.93 -1.98 9.67
CA ASP A 61 1.91 -0.67 10.32
C ASP A 61 3.20 0.09 10.03
N ASP A 62 3.10 1.32 9.54
CA ASP A 62 4.23 2.20 9.23
C ASP A 62 4.41 3.32 10.28
N GLY A 63 3.63 3.30 11.36
CA GLY A 63 3.58 4.33 12.39
C GLY A 63 2.60 5.46 12.07
N SER A 64 2.19 5.62 10.82
CA SER A 64 1.17 6.60 10.40
C SER A 64 -0.24 5.99 10.35
N GLY A 65 -0.33 4.68 10.13
CA GLY A 65 -1.57 3.95 10.01
C GLY A 65 -1.35 2.46 9.76
N LYS A 66 -2.45 1.73 9.66
CA LYS A 66 -2.45 0.28 9.45
C LYS A 66 -3.23 -0.08 8.20
N ILE A 67 -2.74 -1.05 7.43
CA ILE A 67 -3.45 -1.53 6.25
C ILE A 67 -3.23 -3.02 6.01
N THR A 68 -4.27 -3.68 5.51
CA THR A 68 -4.20 -5.07 5.10
C THR A 68 -3.62 -5.18 3.69
N CYS A 69 -2.56 -5.96 3.56
CA CYS A 69 -1.96 -6.37 2.30
C CYS A 69 -2.42 -7.81 1.97
N ARG A 70 -3.32 -7.94 0.99
CA ARG A 70 -3.87 -9.23 0.56
C ARG A 70 -3.01 -9.84 -0.54
N ILE A 71 -2.45 -11.01 -0.26
CA ILE A 71 -1.56 -11.75 -1.14
C ILE A 71 -2.30 -12.97 -1.65
N TRP A 72 -2.62 -13.01 -2.95
CA TRP A 72 -3.35 -14.12 -3.57
C TRP A 72 -2.46 -15.35 -3.77
N GLU A 73 -3.08 -16.53 -3.76
CA GLU A 73 -2.43 -17.80 -4.13
C GLU A 73 -1.67 -17.67 -5.47
N GLY A 74 -0.47 -18.23 -5.52
CA GLY A 74 0.44 -18.10 -6.67
C GLY A 74 1.33 -16.85 -6.66
N THR A 75 1.05 -15.86 -5.81
CA THR A 75 1.95 -14.71 -5.62
C THR A 75 3.18 -15.14 -4.84
N ARG A 76 4.37 -15.02 -5.44
CA ARG A 76 5.64 -15.35 -4.76
C ARG A 76 5.90 -14.36 -3.64
N MET A 77 6.10 -14.87 -2.41
CA MET A 77 6.46 -14.08 -1.24
C MET A 77 7.53 -14.80 -0.41
N PRO A 78 8.39 -14.08 0.33
CA PRO A 78 9.25 -14.68 1.33
C PRO A 78 8.41 -15.24 2.49
N GLU A 79 8.98 -16.12 3.30
CA GLU A 79 8.37 -16.49 4.57
C GLU A 79 8.35 -15.27 5.50
N LEU A 80 7.14 -14.81 5.86
CA LEU A 80 6.93 -13.67 6.75
C LEU A 80 6.53 -14.12 8.15
N LYS A 81 6.95 -13.36 9.15
CA LYS A 81 6.49 -13.46 10.54
C LYS A 81 6.14 -12.07 11.09
N GLU A 82 5.37 -12.06 12.18
CA GLU A 82 5.13 -10.84 12.94
C GLU A 82 6.45 -10.19 13.37
N GLY A 83 6.50 -8.86 13.32
CA GLY A 83 7.69 -8.06 13.59
C GLY A 83 8.63 -7.86 12.39
N ASP A 84 8.50 -8.62 11.30
CA ASP A 84 9.28 -8.38 10.08
C ASP A 84 8.96 -7.00 9.48
N LEU A 85 9.96 -6.31 8.95
CA LEU A 85 9.76 -5.13 8.13
C LEU A 85 9.63 -5.52 6.66
N VAL A 86 8.64 -4.95 5.98
CA VAL A 86 8.34 -5.27 4.57
C VAL A 86 8.19 -4.02 3.71
N ASP A 87 8.52 -4.17 2.42
CA ASP A 87 8.23 -3.22 1.34
C ASP A 87 7.21 -3.89 0.42
N VAL A 88 6.07 -3.24 0.24
CA VAL A 88 4.87 -3.79 -0.42
C VAL A 88 4.55 -2.95 -1.65
N PHE A 89 4.42 -3.61 -2.79
CA PHE A 89 3.91 -3.03 -4.03
C PHE A 89 2.55 -3.65 -4.29
N GLY A 90 1.55 -2.83 -4.58
CA GLY A 90 0.25 -3.37 -4.91
C GLY A 90 -0.73 -2.33 -5.40
N GLN A 91 -1.98 -2.74 -5.48
CA GLN A 91 -3.07 -1.92 -5.98
C GLN A 91 -4.13 -1.75 -4.91
N ILE A 92 -4.64 -0.52 -4.79
CA ILE A 92 -5.74 -0.23 -3.88
C ILE A 92 -6.98 -1.00 -4.34
N ARG A 93 -7.71 -1.56 -3.38
CA ARG A 93 -9.00 -2.21 -3.56
C ARG A 93 -9.94 -1.77 -2.46
N LEU A 94 -11.22 -1.65 -2.81
CA LEU A 94 -12.30 -1.32 -1.90
C LEU A 94 -13.43 -2.36 -2.06
N TYR A 95 -13.60 -3.20 -1.04
CA TYR A 95 -14.64 -4.21 -1.00
C TYR A 95 -15.41 -4.11 0.31
N ASN A 96 -16.73 -3.93 0.22
CA ASN A 96 -17.61 -3.76 1.37
C ASN A 96 -17.04 -2.75 2.39
N GLU A 97 -16.72 -1.55 1.91
CA GLU A 97 -16.10 -0.44 2.68
C GLU A 97 -14.70 -0.71 3.27
N ASN A 98 -14.16 -1.91 3.10
CA ASN A 98 -12.82 -2.26 3.55
C ASN A 98 -11.80 -1.93 2.47
N LEU A 99 -10.90 -1.00 2.79
CA LEU A 99 -9.69 -0.74 2.00
C LEU A 99 -8.63 -1.79 2.29
N TYR A 100 -8.04 -2.31 1.23
CA TYR A 100 -6.88 -3.17 1.29
C TYR A 100 -6.00 -2.99 0.07
N VAL A 101 -4.75 -3.42 0.19
CA VAL A 101 -3.83 -3.46 -0.95
C VAL A 101 -3.83 -4.89 -1.49
N LYS A 102 -4.26 -5.07 -2.75
CA LYS A 102 -3.96 -6.30 -3.47
C LYS A 102 -2.46 -6.29 -3.78
N THR A 103 -1.71 -7.16 -3.12
CA THR A 103 -0.25 -7.22 -3.22
C THR A 103 0.19 -7.83 -4.55
N ASP A 104 1.05 -7.11 -5.26
CA ASP A 104 1.73 -7.58 -6.46
C ASP A 104 3.15 -8.08 -6.10
N ILE A 105 3.87 -7.39 -5.21
CA ILE A 105 5.20 -7.79 -4.69
C ILE A 105 5.28 -7.47 -3.19
N ILE A 106 5.86 -8.38 -2.41
CA ILE A 106 6.25 -8.13 -1.02
C ILE A 106 7.65 -8.69 -0.77
N ARG A 107 8.49 -7.92 -0.09
CA ARG A 107 9.85 -8.32 0.27
C ARG A 107 10.23 -7.84 1.67
N LYS A 108 11.07 -8.60 2.36
CA LYS A 108 11.67 -8.15 3.63
C LYS A 108 12.66 -7.02 3.37
N ILE A 109 12.69 -6.07 4.30
CA ILE A 109 13.63 -4.94 4.30
C ILE A 109 14.24 -4.78 5.69
N ASN A 110 15.23 -3.89 5.82
CA ASN A 110 15.84 -3.50 7.09
C ASN A 110 15.52 -2.03 7.40
N GLU A 111 16.00 -1.53 8.54
CA GLU A 111 15.79 -0.16 9.00
C GLU A 111 16.42 0.92 8.08
N GLU A 112 17.48 0.58 7.33
CA GLU A 112 18.08 1.52 6.38
C GLU A 112 17.16 1.80 5.19
N PHE A 113 16.47 0.77 4.70
CA PHE A 113 15.43 0.91 3.68
C PHE A 113 14.23 1.73 4.16
N VAL A 114 13.90 1.66 5.44
CA VAL A 114 12.85 2.51 6.04
C VAL A 114 13.25 3.98 5.93
N LYS A 115 14.46 4.34 6.38
CA LYS A 115 14.98 5.72 6.28
C LYS A 115 15.00 6.24 4.84
N LEU A 116 15.40 5.39 3.88
CA LEU A 116 15.33 5.73 2.46
C LEU A 116 13.88 6.00 2.03
N ARG A 117 12.95 5.11 2.39
CA ARG A 117 11.55 5.25 1.98
C ARG A 117 10.90 6.52 2.55
N GLU A 118 11.20 6.88 3.79
CA GLU A 118 10.79 8.15 4.39
C GLU A 118 11.18 9.35 3.54
N ALA A 119 12.44 9.42 3.10
CA ALA A 119 12.92 10.50 2.24
C ALA A 119 12.22 10.51 0.86
N GLU A 120 11.99 9.34 0.28
CA GLU A 120 11.28 9.21 -1.00
C GLU A 120 9.80 9.61 -0.91
N ILE A 121 9.13 9.32 0.21
CA ILE A 121 7.73 9.71 0.46
C ILE A 121 7.65 11.23 0.58
N LYS A 122 8.53 11.86 1.37
CA LYS A 122 8.61 13.33 1.46
C LYS A 122 8.77 13.99 0.09
N LEU A 123 9.63 13.44 -0.78
CA LEU A 123 9.77 13.94 -2.14
C LEU A 123 8.47 13.77 -2.94
N THR A 124 7.80 12.63 -2.79
CA THR A 124 6.51 12.34 -3.44
C THR A 124 5.44 13.36 -3.01
N GLU A 125 5.34 13.66 -1.73
CA GLU A 125 4.43 14.69 -1.18
C GLU A 125 4.71 16.08 -1.76
N LEU A 126 5.99 16.46 -1.86
CA LEU A 126 6.38 17.75 -2.45
C LEU A 126 5.97 17.86 -3.93
N ILE A 127 6.06 16.77 -4.68
CA ILE A 127 5.74 16.75 -6.12
C ILE A 127 4.23 16.69 -6.36
N LEU A 128 3.51 15.87 -5.57
CA LEU A 128 2.12 15.51 -5.83
C LEU A 128 1.11 16.32 -4.99
N PHE A 129 1.46 16.75 -3.77
CA PHE A 129 0.47 17.36 -2.84
C PHE A 129 0.62 18.88 -2.71
N LYS A 130 1.75 19.47 -3.12
CA LYS A 130 1.98 20.93 -3.08
C LYS A 130 1.62 21.65 -4.39
N ARG A 131 0.72 21.09 -5.21
CA ARG A 131 0.19 21.75 -6.40
C ARG A 131 -1.18 22.37 -6.14
#